data_AF-A0A7W6BDF1-F1
#
_entry.id   AF-A0A7W6BDF1-F1
#
_cell.length_a   1.000
_cell.length_b   1.000
_cell.length_c   1.000
_cell.angle_alpha   90.00
_cell.angle_beta   90.00
_cell.angle_gamma   90.00
#
_symmetry.space_group_name_H-M   'P 1'
#
loop_
_entity.id
_entity.type
_entity.pdbx_description
1 polymer ?
#
loop_
_entity_poly.entity_id
_entity_poly.type
_entity_poly.pdbx_seq_one_letter_code
_entity_poly.pdbx_strand_id
1 'polypeptide(L)'
;MTEDKKIVEVTATNDGGKQVPVGIMNTKQALSLPQEMDISVSHPDREASADEFIGRDELRLLTEPWTEPVGFRFPAPISEDSADRLVEAKAAARNVLEEIIASGNEAGWATREMVVALIEAANSLNDAASADPDPADDPDVSDAVQEQIGHEEQFD
;
A
#
# COMPACT_ATOMS: atom_id res chain seq x y z
N MET A 1 -18.87 3.28 -21.51
CA MET A 1 -18.68 1.83 -21.25
C MET A 1 -19.20 1.59 -19.85
N THR A 2 -20.23 0.77 -19.73
CA THR A 2 -21.00 0.51 -18.51
C THR A 2 -20.09 -0.02 -17.41
N GLU A 3 -19.97 0.72 -16.29
CA GLU A 3 -19.50 0.16 -15.02
C GLU A 3 -20.24 -1.16 -14.80
N ASP A 4 -19.50 -2.26 -14.83
CA ASP A 4 -20.03 -3.60 -14.59
C ASP A 4 -20.68 -3.57 -13.20
N LYS A 5 -22.01 -3.58 -13.15
CA LYS A 5 -22.76 -3.56 -11.88
C LYS A 5 -22.67 -4.95 -11.28
N LYS A 6 -21.50 -5.26 -10.71
CA LYS A 6 -21.21 -6.52 -10.03
C LYS A 6 -22.34 -6.83 -9.05
N ILE A 7 -22.94 -7.99 -9.23
CA ILE A 7 -24.09 -8.48 -8.48
C ILE A 7 -23.56 -9.32 -7.31
N VAL A 8 -24.08 -9.08 -6.12
CA VAL A 8 -23.66 -9.73 -4.88
C VAL A 8 -24.88 -10.24 -4.12
N GLU A 9 -24.74 -11.36 -3.42
CA GLU A 9 -25.73 -11.82 -2.44
C GLU A 9 -25.40 -11.21 -1.08
N VAL A 10 -26.43 -10.71 -0.39
CA VAL A 10 -26.29 -10.07 0.92
C VAL A 10 -27.09 -10.85 1.96
N THR A 11 -26.42 -11.20 3.05
CA THR A 11 -27.03 -11.74 4.27
C THR A 11 -26.80 -10.76 5.42
N ALA A 12 -27.75 -10.64 6.34
CA ALA A 12 -27.63 -9.84 7.55
C ALA A 12 -27.61 -10.74 8.77
N THR A 13 -26.74 -10.44 9.72
CA THR A 13 -26.68 -11.14 11.01
C THR A 13 -27.62 -10.45 11.97
N ASN A 14 -28.57 -11.20 12.52
CA ASN A 14 -29.46 -10.70 13.57
C ASN A 14 -28.78 -10.81 14.96
N ASP A 15 -29.31 -10.15 15.99
CA ASP A 15 -28.76 -10.16 17.37
C ASP A 15 -28.51 -11.57 17.96
N GLY A 16 -29.17 -12.60 17.42
CA GLY A 16 -28.95 -14.01 17.77
C GLY A 16 -27.80 -14.70 17.02
N GLY A 17 -26.97 -13.98 16.27
CA GLY A 17 -25.85 -14.52 15.47
C GLY A 17 -26.28 -15.32 14.23
N LYS A 18 -27.58 -15.31 13.88
CA LYS A 18 -28.11 -16.04 12.73
C LYS A 18 -28.10 -15.15 11.49
N GLN A 19 -27.52 -15.66 10.40
CA GLN A 19 -27.57 -15.03 9.09
C GLN A 19 -28.96 -15.19 8.47
N VAL A 20 -29.53 -14.06 8.02
CA VAL A 20 -30.81 -13.96 7.35
C VAL A 20 -30.57 -13.42 5.94
N PRO A 21 -31.04 -14.09 4.87
CA PRO A 21 -30.86 -13.60 3.52
C PRO A 21 -31.64 -12.30 3.33
N VAL A 22 -30.93 -11.25 2.91
CA VAL A 22 -31.50 -9.94 2.56
C VAL A 22 -31.88 -9.93 1.08
N GLY A 23 -31.03 -10.53 0.24
CA GLY A 23 -31.30 -10.75 -1.19
C GLY A 23 -30.09 -10.47 -2.08
N ILE A 24 -30.29 -10.65 -3.38
CA ILE A 24 -29.30 -10.39 -4.42
C ILE A 24 -29.44 -8.93 -4.90
N MET A 25 -28.36 -8.16 -4.85
CA MET A 25 -28.36 -6.75 -5.25
C MET A 25 -26.99 -6.33 -5.80
N ASN A 26 -26.87 -5.12 -6.36
CA ASN A 26 -25.55 -4.64 -6.80
C ASN A 26 -24.74 -4.10 -5.61
N THR A 27 -23.42 -3.99 -5.79
CA THR A 27 -22.50 -3.51 -4.76
C THR A 27 -22.86 -2.14 -4.18
N LYS A 28 -23.33 -1.19 -5.01
CA LYS A 28 -23.77 0.14 -4.55
C LYS A 28 -25.00 0.05 -3.63
N GLN A 29 -25.93 -0.86 -3.92
CA GLN A 29 -27.10 -1.12 -3.08
C GLN A 29 -26.71 -1.80 -1.76
N ALA A 30 -25.79 -2.76 -1.78
CA ALA A 30 -25.29 -3.41 -0.56
C ALA A 30 -24.58 -2.40 0.38
N LEU A 31 -23.80 -1.47 -0.18
CA LEU A 31 -23.16 -0.38 0.57
C LEU A 31 -24.14 0.68 1.09
N SER A 32 -25.33 0.80 0.47
CA SER A 32 -26.38 1.74 0.89
C SER A 32 -27.27 1.18 2.02
N LEU A 33 -27.03 -0.06 2.46
CA LEU A 33 -27.74 -0.64 3.60
C LEU A 33 -27.34 0.06 4.91
N PRO A 34 -28.26 0.20 5.89
CA PRO A 34 -27.98 0.83 7.18
C PRO A 34 -26.73 0.29 7.86
N GLN A 35 -25.87 1.18 8.36
CA GLN A 35 -24.60 0.80 8.98
C GLN A 35 -24.78 -0.05 10.24
N GLU A 36 -25.92 0.10 10.92
CA GLU A 36 -26.30 -0.68 12.10
C GLU A 36 -26.62 -2.15 11.78
N MET A 37 -26.76 -2.53 10.51
CA MET A 37 -26.88 -3.93 10.10
C MET A 37 -25.51 -4.53 9.81
N ASP A 38 -25.17 -5.60 10.54
CA ASP A 38 -24.02 -6.46 10.25
C ASP A 38 -24.30 -7.32 9.02
N ILE A 39 -23.83 -6.86 7.87
CA ILE A 39 -24.02 -7.58 6.60
C ILE A 39 -22.79 -8.36 6.19
N SER A 40 -23.04 -9.52 5.59
CA SER A 40 -22.06 -10.35 4.92
C SER A 40 -22.44 -10.43 3.45
N VAL A 41 -21.44 -10.25 2.57
CA VAL A 41 -21.67 -10.05 1.14
C VAL A 41 -20.79 -11.02 0.36
N SER A 42 -21.31 -11.65 -0.70
CA SER A 42 -20.47 -12.48 -1.56
C SER A 42 -19.43 -11.65 -2.31
N HIS A 43 -18.24 -12.21 -2.52
CA HIS A 43 -17.15 -11.53 -3.19
C HIS A 43 -17.52 -11.13 -4.64
N PRO A 44 -17.36 -9.86 -5.06
CA PRO A 44 -17.91 -9.34 -6.31
C PRO A 44 -17.16 -9.77 -7.60
N ASP A 45 -16.03 -10.48 -7.49
CA ASP A 45 -15.13 -10.88 -8.59
C ASP A 45 -14.96 -12.39 -8.74
N ARG A 46 -15.52 -13.19 -7.82
CA ARG A 46 -15.45 -14.65 -7.88
C ARG A 46 -16.80 -15.22 -8.32
N GLU A 47 -16.78 -16.18 -9.23
CA GLU A 47 -17.96 -16.99 -9.53
C GLU A 47 -18.45 -17.66 -8.24
N ALA A 48 -19.77 -17.70 -8.09
CA ALA A 48 -20.55 -18.08 -6.91
C ALA A 48 -20.25 -19.49 -6.35
N SER A 49 -19.04 -19.69 -5.85
CA SER A 49 -18.66 -20.77 -4.94
C SER A 49 -18.77 -20.21 -3.52
N ALA A 50 -19.64 -20.82 -2.74
CA ALA A 50 -20.45 -20.19 -1.70
C ALA A 50 -19.79 -20.05 -0.31
N ASP A 51 -18.47 -20.09 -0.20
CA ASP A 51 -17.79 -20.22 1.11
C ASP A 51 -17.00 -18.99 1.57
N GLU A 52 -16.99 -17.90 0.80
CA GLU A 52 -16.24 -16.69 1.18
C GLU A 52 -17.15 -15.45 1.15
N PHE A 53 -17.74 -15.16 2.30
CA PHE A 53 -18.46 -13.91 2.54
C PHE A 53 -17.49 -12.87 3.08
N ILE A 54 -17.49 -11.69 2.46
CA ILE A 54 -16.71 -10.53 2.86
C ILE A 54 -17.58 -9.55 3.65
N GLY A 55 -16.93 -8.77 4.52
CA GLY A 55 -17.60 -7.70 5.26
C GLY A 55 -17.94 -6.48 4.40
N ARG A 56 -18.78 -5.58 4.93
CA ARG A 56 -19.13 -4.32 4.27
C ARG A 56 -17.89 -3.45 3.96
N ASP A 57 -16.94 -3.37 4.89
CA ASP A 57 -15.71 -2.57 4.71
C ASP A 57 -14.81 -3.16 3.62
N GLU A 58 -14.73 -4.48 3.54
CA GLU A 58 -13.98 -5.17 2.49
C GLU A 58 -14.65 -5.01 1.12
N LEU A 59 -15.98 -5.10 1.06
CA LEU A 59 -16.73 -4.80 -0.16
C LEU A 59 -16.49 -3.36 -0.63
N ARG A 60 -16.37 -2.42 0.30
CA ARG A 60 -16.07 -1.02 0.00
C ARG A 60 -14.69 -0.88 -0.65
N LEU A 61 -13.65 -1.52 -0.10
CA LEU A 61 -12.30 -1.51 -0.69
C LEU A 61 -12.25 -2.09 -2.11
N LEU A 62 -13.08 -3.11 -2.40
CA LEU A 62 -13.13 -3.76 -3.72
C LEU A 62 -13.92 -2.97 -4.77
N THR A 63 -14.77 -2.03 -4.35
CA THR A 63 -15.76 -1.37 -5.22
C THR A 63 -15.56 0.13 -5.33
N GLU A 64 -14.91 0.74 -4.34
CA GLU A 64 -14.33 2.05 -4.52
C GLU A 64 -13.23 1.92 -5.58
N PRO A 65 -13.23 2.77 -6.63
CA PRO A 65 -12.10 2.85 -7.53
C PRO A 65 -10.88 3.08 -6.65
N TRP A 66 -9.80 2.31 -6.87
CA TRP A 66 -8.50 2.52 -6.25
C TRP A 66 -8.21 4.02 -6.26
N THR A 67 -8.53 4.68 -5.14
CA THR A 67 -8.12 6.05 -4.95
C THR A 67 -6.73 5.82 -4.43
N GLU A 68 -5.75 5.87 -5.34
CA GLU A 68 -4.36 5.98 -4.93
C GLU A 68 -4.36 7.03 -3.80
N PRO A 69 -3.95 6.69 -2.57
CA PRO A 69 -3.73 7.73 -1.57
C PRO A 69 -2.83 8.72 -2.28
N VAL A 70 -3.26 9.99 -2.39
CA VAL A 70 -2.50 11.03 -3.08
C VAL A 70 -1.08 11.00 -2.55
N GLY A 71 -0.21 10.31 -3.28
CA GLY A 71 1.09 9.95 -2.78
C GLY A 71 1.90 11.22 -2.73
N PHE A 72 2.33 11.62 -1.53
CA PHE A 72 3.25 12.73 -1.38
C PHE A 72 4.50 12.43 -2.23
N ARG A 73 4.66 13.16 -3.34
CA ARG A 73 5.70 12.89 -4.34
C ARG A 73 6.83 13.91 -4.20
N PHE A 74 8.04 13.41 -4.02
CA PHE A 74 9.24 14.22 -4.10
C PHE A 74 9.51 14.62 -5.56
N PRO A 75 9.71 15.91 -5.88
CA PRO A 75 9.95 16.39 -7.24
C PRO A 75 11.32 15.95 -7.77
N ALA A 76 11.43 15.84 -9.09
CA ALA A 76 12.72 15.59 -9.74
C ALA A 76 13.67 16.79 -9.55
N PRO A 77 14.99 16.58 -9.41
CA PRO A 77 15.96 17.66 -9.35
C PRO A 77 15.93 18.46 -10.66
N ILE A 78 16.13 19.78 -10.55
CA ILE A 78 16.17 20.70 -11.68
C ILE A 78 17.63 20.99 -12.05
N SER A 79 18.47 21.25 -11.05
CA SER A 79 19.90 21.47 -11.23
C SER A 79 20.69 20.16 -11.29
N GLU A 80 21.80 20.16 -12.02
CA GLU A 80 22.82 19.10 -12.00
C GLU A 80 23.93 19.38 -10.99
N ASP A 81 24.08 20.64 -10.56
CA ASP A 81 25.08 21.04 -9.56
C ASP A 81 24.71 20.50 -8.18
N SER A 82 25.68 19.90 -7.48
CA SER A 82 25.43 19.22 -6.21
C SER A 82 25.02 20.16 -5.08
N ALA A 83 25.55 21.39 -5.05
CA ALA A 83 25.19 22.36 -4.02
C ALA A 83 23.77 22.89 -4.24
N ASP A 84 23.42 23.20 -5.49
CA ASP A 84 22.07 23.63 -5.86
C ASP A 84 21.04 22.50 -5.66
N ARG A 85 21.39 21.25 -6.02
CA ARG A 85 20.53 20.09 -5.78
C ARG A 85 20.19 19.88 -4.31
N LEU A 86 21.14 20.11 -3.41
CA LEU A 86 20.87 20.01 -1.97
C LEU A 86 19.90 21.11 -1.50
N VAL A 87 20.02 22.32 -2.06
CA VAL A 87 19.09 23.43 -1.75
C VAL A 87 17.69 23.12 -2.27
N GLU A 88 17.58 22.62 -3.51
CA GLU A 88 16.32 22.16 -4.10
C GLU A 88 15.69 21.03 -3.28
N ALA A 89 16.48 20.04 -2.88
CA ALA A 89 16.01 18.92 -2.07
C ALA A 89 15.47 19.38 -0.70
N LYS A 90 16.12 20.34 -0.03
CA LYS A 90 15.63 20.92 1.23
C LYS A 90 14.30 21.65 1.06
N ALA A 91 14.17 22.44 -0.01
CA ALA A 91 12.92 23.14 -0.31
C ALA A 91 11.77 22.16 -0.62
N ALA A 92 12.06 21.16 -1.44
CA ALA A 92 11.13 20.09 -1.77
C ALA A 92 10.68 19.29 -0.54
N ALA A 93 11.64 18.86 0.30
CA ALA A 93 11.37 18.14 1.53
C ALA A 93 10.45 18.93 2.47
N ARG A 94 10.71 20.24 2.61
CA ARG A 94 9.88 21.11 3.45
C ARG A 94 8.43 21.16 2.97
N ASN A 95 8.21 21.38 1.67
CA ASN A 95 6.86 21.49 1.12
C ASN A 95 6.07 20.19 1.36
N VAL A 96 6.68 19.04 1.08
CA VAL A 96 6.07 17.73 1.31
C VAL A 96 5.77 17.50 2.79
N LEU A 97 6.68 17.88 3.69
CA LEU A 97 6.47 17.77 5.14
C LEU A 97 5.31 18.64 5.62
N GLU A 98 5.14 19.85 5.09
CA GLU A 98 4.01 20.72 5.46
C GLU A 98 2.66 20.07 5.12
N GLU A 99 2.56 19.38 3.97
CA GLU A 99 1.36 18.64 3.58
C GLU A 99 1.12 17.39 4.44
N ILE A 100 2.17 16.64 4.77
CA ILE A 100 2.08 15.49 5.68
C ILE A 100 1.59 15.94 7.06
N ILE A 101 2.15 17.02 7.60
CA ILE A 101 1.74 17.57 8.89
C ILE A 101 0.29 18.06 8.85
N ALA A 102 -0.14 18.71 7.76
CA ALA A 102 -1.54 19.10 7.60
C ALA A 102 -2.47 17.88 7.63
N SER A 103 -2.16 16.84 6.86
CA SER A 103 -2.94 15.59 6.83
C SER A 103 -2.98 14.87 8.18
N GLY A 104 -1.85 14.78 8.87
CA GLY A 104 -1.81 14.17 10.20
C GLY A 104 -2.57 14.98 11.26
N ASN A 105 -2.52 16.31 11.19
CA ASN A 105 -3.31 17.17 12.06
C ASN A 105 -4.82 16.97 11.83
N GLU A 106 -5.27 16.82 10.58
CA GLU A 106 -6.68 16.49 10.26
C GLU A 106 -7.10 15.13 10.83
N ALA A 107 -6.18 14.17 10.87
CA ALA A 107 -6.38 12.87 11.51
C ALA A 107 -6.24 12.90 13.04
N GLY A 108 -5.95 14.06 13.64
CA GLY A 108 -5.89 14.26 15.09
C GLY A 108 -4.51 14.04 15.73
N TRP A 109 -3.45 13.88 14.95
CA TRP A 109 -2.09 13.77 15.47
C TRP A 109 -1.55 15.14 15.90
N ALA A 110 -0.79 15.17 16.99
CA ALA A 110 -0.09 16.39 17.38
C ALA A 110 1.11 16.61 16.45
N THR A 111 1.20 17.81 15.86
CA THR A 111 2.31 18.22 14.99
C THR A 111 3.69 17.91 15.60
N ARG A 112 3.86 18.12 16.91
CA ARG A 112 5.14 17.90 17.59
C ARG A 112 5.55 16.43 17.60
N GLU A 113 4.62 15.52 17.81
CA GLU A 113 4.87 14.08 17.81
C GLU A 113 5.26 13.60 16.42
N MET A 114 4.54 14.08 15.39
CA MET A 114 4.85 13.80 14.00
C MET A 114 6.25 14.27 13.61
N VAL A 115 6.62 15.50 13.96
CA VAL A 115 7.95 16.06 13.66
C VAL A 115 9.04 15.22 14.31
N VAL A 116 8.87 14.79 15.57
CA VAL A 116 9.86 13.93 16.24
C VAL A 116 9.97 12.58 15.54
N ALA A 117 8.85 11.92 15.23
CA ALA A 117 8.86 10.64 14.53
C ALA A 117 9.52 10.72 13.14
N LEU A 118 9.27 11.81 12.40
CA LEU A 118 9.87 12.05 11.08
C LEU A 118 11.40 12.26 11.18
N ILE A 119 11.87 12.95 12.23
CA ILE A 119 13.30 13.12 12.48
C ILE A 119 13.96 11.77 12.81
N GLU A 120 13.35 10.96 13.67
CA GLU A 120 13.88 9.64 14.03
C GLU A 120 13.93 8.70 12.81
N ALA A 121 12.88 8.70 11.99
CA ALA A 121 12.86 7.95 10.74
C ALA A 121 13.95 8.41 9.77
N ALA A 122 14.14 9.72 9.59
CA ALA A 122 15.17 10.26 8.71
C ALA A 122 16.59 9.89 9.18
N ASN A 123 16.86 9.93 10.49
CA ASN A 123 18.15 9.50 11.05
C ASN A 123 18.38 8.00 10.81
N SER A 124 17.36 7.17 11.03
CA SER A 124 17.44 5.72 10.76
C SER A 124 17.77 5.42 9.30
N LEU A 125 17.14 6.14 8.35
CA LEU A 125 17.45 6.01 6.92
C LEU A 125 18.88 6.47 6.58
N ASN A 126 19.36 7.53 7.23
CA ASN A 126 20.74 7.98 7.08
C ASN A 126 21.74 6.94 7.58
N ASP A 127 21.48 6.32 8.73
CA ASP A 127 22.31 5.23 9.27
C ASP A 127 22.34 4.02 8.32
N ALA A 128 21.18 3.64 7.77
CA ALA A 128 21.08 2.56 6.80
C ALA A 128 21.86 2.86 5.50
N ALA A 129 21.70 4.07 4.94
CA ALA A 129 22.43 4.50 3.75
C ALA A 129 23.95 4.64 3.97
N SER A 130 24.38 4.85 5.23
CA SER A 130 25.80 4.90 5.58
C SER A 130 26.41 3.50 5.80
N ALA A 131 25.58 2.53 6.19
CA ALA A 131 26.02 1.16 6.46
C ALA A 131 26.18 0.32 5.18
N ASP A 132 25.48 0.69 4.11
CA ASP A 132 25.56 0.06 2.79
C ASP A 132 25.99 1.11 1.75
N PRO A 133 27.31 1.34 1.58
CA PRO A 133 27.78 2.14 0.45
C PRO A 133 27.44 1.36 -0.81
N ASP A 134 26.55 1.92 -1.62
CA ASP A 134 26.07 1.44 -2.93
C ASP A 134 26.90 0.29 -3.56
N PRO A 135 26.30 -0.87 -3.89
CA PRO A 135 27.02 -1.99 -4.51
C PRO A 135 27.63 -1.66 -5.90
N ALA A 136 27.42 -0.46 -6.44
CA ALA A 136 28.19 0.04 -7.58
C ALA A 136 29.64 0.41 -7.24
N ASP A 137 30.02 0.46 -5.96
CA ASP A 137 31.42 0.64 -5.50
C ASP A 137 32.10 -0.69 -5.10
N ASP A 138 31.43 -1.85 -5.28
CA ASP A 138 32.08 -3.15 -5.11
C ASP A 138 33.14 -3.34 -6.22
N PRO A 139 34.42 -3.64 -5.88
CA PRO A 139 35.39 -4.00 -6.90
C PRO A 139 34.92 -5.29 -7.58
N ASP A 140 34.75 -5.21 -8.90
CA ASP A 140 34.34 -6.29 -9.81
C ASP A 140 34.92 -7.65 -9.36
N VAL A 141 34.08 -8.49 -8.75
CA VAL A 141 34.44 -9.86 -8.36
C VAL A 141 34.32 -10.75 -9.61
N SER A 142 35.02 -10.38 -10.67
CA SER A 142 35.03 -11.09 -11.94
C SER A 142 36.39 -11.76 -12.19
N ASP A 143 36.93 -12.52 -11.22
CA ASP A 143 38.02 -13.49 -11.51
C ASP A 143 38.29 -14.51 -10.36
N ALA A 144 37.28 -15.24 -9.89
CA ALA A 144 37.56 -16.28 -8.87
C ALA A 144 36.71 -17.57 -8.90
N VAL A 145 35.67 -17.69 -9.73
CA VAL A 145 34.77 -18.86 -9.65
C VAL A 145 34.41 -19.42 -11.03
N GLN A 146 35.40 -19.95 -11.75
CA GLN A 146 35.08 -20.83 -12.89
C GLN A 146 35.94 -22.10 -13.03
N GLU A 147 36.80 -22.42 -12.05
CA GLU A 147 37.51 -23.71 -12.01
C GLU A 147 36.95 -24.64 -10.94
N GLN A 148 35.66 -24.95 -11.04
CA GLN A 148 35.06 -26.13 -10.39
C GLN A 148 34.03 -26.75 -11.34
N ILE A 149 34.48 -27.06 -12.56
CA ILE A 149 33.79 -27.99 -13.45
C ILE A 149 33.74 -29.35 -12.76
N GLY A 150 32.52 -29.77 -12.48
CA GLY A 150 32.19 -30.90 -11.62
C GLY A 150 32.45 -32.26 -12.25
N HIS A 151 32.60 -33.20 -11.31
CA HIS A 151 32.06 -34.55 -11.30
C HIS A 151 32.33 -35.47 -12.50
N GLU A 152 33.22 -36.42 -12.21
CA GLU A 152 33.22 -37.83 -12.61
C GLU A 152 31.93 -38.32 -13.30
N GLU A 153 32.05 -38.72 -14.58
CA GLU A 153 31.18 -39.70 -15.20
C GLU A 153 32.05 -40.89 -15.67
N GLN A 154 31.73 -42.07 -15.14
CA GLN A 154 32.32 -43.37 -15.48
C GLN A 154 31.63 -44.01 -16.70
N PHE A 155 32.25 -45.10 -17.21
CA PHE A 155 31.76 -46.14 -18.15
C PHE A 155 31.99 -45.82 -19.65
N ASP A 156 32.62 -46.67 -20.48
CA ASP A 156 32.78 -48.15 -20.52
C ASP A 156 34.24 -48.55 -20.84
#